data_AF-A0A653DKA4-F1
#
_entry.id   AF-A0A653DKA4-F1
#
_cell.length_a   1.000
_cell.length_b   1.000
_cell.length_c   1.000
_cell.angle_alpha   90.00
_cell.angle_beta   90.00
_cell.angle_gamma   90.00
#
_symmetry.space_group_name_H-M   'P 1'
#
loop_
_entity.id
_entity.type
_entity.pdbx_description
1 polymer ?
#
loop_
_entity_poly.entity_id
_entity_poly.type
_entity_poly.pdbx_seq_one_letter_code
_entity_poly.pdbx_strand_id
1 'polypeptide(L)' 'MKLFYFFVVVIMAVLAAVTQAQDCLSNGSPCQWDGSLGNCCSGFCLQQASEATGICQAR' A
#
# COMPACT_ATOMS: atom_id res chain seq x y z
N MET A 1 -35.70 11.80 8.48
CA MET A 1 -34.52 12.51 9.03
C MET A 1 -33.66 11.63 9.93
N LYS A 2 -34.22 10.90 10.92
CA LYS A 2 -33.44 9.97 11.79
C LYS A 2 -32.76 8.81 11.04
N LEU A 3 -33.45 8.18 10.08
CA LEU A 3 -32.82 7.14 9.23
C LEU A 3 -31.66 7.68 8.40
N PHE A 4 -31.85 8.85 7.78
CA PHE A 4 -30.82 9.50 6.97
C PHE A 4 -29.57 9.82 7.80
N TYR A 5 -29.77 10.33 9.02
CA TYR A 5 -28.69 10.60 9.96
C TYR A 5 -27.95 9.32 10.38
N PHE A 6 -28.69 8.23 10.60
CA PHE A 6 -28.11 6.93 10.92
C PHE A 6 -27.22 6.40 9.80
N PHE A 7 -27.68 6.48 8.54
CA PHE A 7 -26.87 6.08 7.39
C PHE A 7 -25.61 6.96 7.22
N VAL A 8 -25.72 8.28 7.41
CA VAL A 8 -24.57 9.19 7.31
C VAL A 8 -23.52 8.88 8.39
N VAL A 9 -23.95 8.62 9.63
CA VAL A 9 -23.02 8.27 10.73
C VAL A 9 -22.33 6.93 10.47
N VAL A 10 -23.05 5.93 9.97
CA VAL A 10 -22.47 4.62 9.61
C VAL A 10 -21.46 4.74 8.47
N ILE A 11 -21.77 5.53 7.44
CA ILE A 11 -20.87 5.75 6.30
C ILE A 11 -19.58 6.47 6.76
N MET A 12 -19.71 7.50 7.60
CA MET A 12 -18.54 8.24 8.13
C MET A 12 -17.66 7.37 9.04
N ALA A 13 -18.24 6.43 9.79
CA ALA A 13 -17.49 5.48 10.61
C ALA A 13 -16.65 4.50 9.76
N VAL A 14 -17.16 4.05 8.61
CA VAL A 14 -16.43 3.16 7.70
C VAL A 14 -15.28 3.89 7.00
N LEU A 15 -15.46 5.16 6.64
CA LEU A 15 -14.43 5.98 6.01
C LEU A 15 -13.22 6.27 6.92
N ALA A 16 -13.39 6.25 8.24
CA ALA A 16 -12.29 6.44 9.17
C ALA A 16 -11.35 5.22 9.30
N ALA A 17 -11.75 4.05 8.82
CA ALA A 17 -11.00 2.80 8.93
C ALA A 17 -10.07 2.52 7.72
N VAL A 18 -10.13 3.33 6.66
CA VAL A 18 -9.33 3.13 5.44
C VAL A 18 -7.99 3.90 5.48
N THR A 19 -7.27 3.83 6.58
CA THR A 19 -5.83 4.15 6.57
C THR A 19 -5.07 2.84 6.47
N GLN A 20 -4.99 2.29 5.26
CA GLN A 20 -4.09 1.18 4.98
C GLN A 20 -2.68 1.75 5.09
N ALA A 21 -2.08 1.66 6.27
CA ALA A 21 -0.63 1.72 6.38
C ALA A 21 -0.16 0.36 5.84
N GLN A 22 0.04 0.25 4.52
CA GLN A 22 0.80 -0.88 4.01
C GLN A 22 2.19 -0.76 4.61
N ASP A 23 2.54 -1.69 5.52
CA ASP A 23 3.92 -1.88 5.94
C ASP A 23 4.78 -1.95 4.68
N CYS A 24 5.72 -1.03 4.57
CA CYS A 24 6.60 -0.96 3.42
C CYS A 24 7.56 -2.17 3.42
N LEU A 25 7.99 -2.58 2.24
CA LEU A 25 8.90 -3.70 2.08
C LEU A 25 10.29 -3.32 2.59
N SER A 26 10.87 -4.17 3.44
CA SER A 26 12.22 -3.99 3.96
C SER A 26 13.28 -4.11 2.85
N ASN A 27 14.46 -3.53 3.06
CA ASN A 27 15.59 -3.76 2.15
C ASN A 27 15.92 -5.27 2.10
N GLY A 28 16.13 -5.80 0.90
CA GLY A 28 16.31 -7.23 0.64
C GLY A 28 15.00 -7.99 0.35
N SER A 29 13.83 -7.41 0.62
CA SER A 29 12.55 -8.02 0.26
C SER A 29 12.32 -7.99 -1.26
N PRO A 30 11.65 -9.02 -1.82
CA PRO A 30 11.22 -9.00 -3.21
C PRO A 30 10.20 -7.89 -3.45
N CYS A 31 10.34 -7.18 -4.57
CA CYS A 31 9.48 -6.08 -4.97
C CYS A 31 9.15 -6.16 -6.47
N GLN A 32 8.13 -5.41 -6.89
CA GLN A 32 7.87 -5.17 -8.31
C GLN A 32 7.82 -3.67 -8.57
N TRP A 33 8.35 -3.24 -9.73
CA TRP A 33 8.42 -1.83 -10.13
C TRP A 33 7.03 -1.19 -10.27
N ASP A 34 5.99 -1.99 -10.52
CA ASP A 34 4.60 -1.55 -10.62
C ASP A 34 3.90 -1.39 -9.25
N GLY A 35 4.58 -1.76 -8.16
CA GLY A 35 4.06 -1.67 -6.79
C GLY A 35 3.02 -2.72 -6.42
N SER A 36 2.77 -3.73 -7.27
CA SER A 36 1.75 -4.77 -7.00
C SER A 36 2.09 -5.67 -5.80
N LEU A 37 3.38 -5.76 -5.43
CA LEU A 37 3.87 -6.44 -4.22
C LEU A 37 4.01 -5.49 -3.01
N GLY A 38 3.63 -4.22 -3.15
CA GLY A 38 3.90 -3.16 -2.18
C GLY A 38 5.14 -2.34 -2.54
N ASN A 39 5.37 -1.27 -1.77
CA ASN A 39 6.47 -0.33 -2.00
C ASN A 39 7.61 -0.55 -1.00
N CYS A 40 8.85 -0.47 -1.48
CA CYS A 40 10.04 -0.50 -0.63
C CYS A 40 10.07 0.70 0.33
N CYS A 41 10.47 0.48 1.58
CA CYS A 41 10.63 1.55 2.57
C CYS A 41 11.66 2.62 2.13
N SER A 42 12.65 2.20 1.34
CA SER A 42 13.64 3.09 0.72
C SER A 42 13.11 3.89 -0.49
N GLY A 43 11.93 3.51 -1.01
CA GLY A 43 11.40 4.01 -2.28
C GLY A 43 12.13 3.48 -3.51
N PHE A 44 13.01 2.48 -3.37
CA PHE A 44 13.81 1.94 -4.47
C PHE A 44 13.68 0.42 -4.61
N CYS A 45 13.12 -0.01 -5.74
CA CYS A 45 13.03 -1.41 -6.17
C CYS A 45 14.01 -1.63 -7.34
N LEU A 46 15.05 -2.43 -7.13
CA LEU A 46 15.99 -2.80 -8.17
C LEU A 46 15.42 -4.02 -8.92
N GLN A 47 14.74 -3.78 -10.03
CA GLN A 47 14.22 -4.81 -10.93
C GLN A 47 14.81 -4.63 -12.34
N GLN A 48 15.42 -5.68 -12.88
CA GLN A 48 15.89 -5.68 -14.26
C GLN A 48 14.74 -5.93 -15.24
N ALA A 49 14.81 -5.37 -16.45
CA ALA A 49 13.72 -5.48 -17.44
C ALA A 49 13.40 -6.93 -17.87
N SER A 50 14.37 -7.85 -17.74
CA SER A 50 14.20 -9.27 -18.03
C SER A 50 13.69 -10.10 -16.83
N GLU A 51 13.61 -9.51 -15.63
CA GLU A 51 13.24 -10.20 -14.40
C GLU A 51 11.78 -9.93 -14.03
N ALA A 52 11.06 -10.97 -13.59
CA ALA A 52 9.67 -10.85 -13.16
C ALA A 52 9.50 -10.05 -11.86
N THR A 53 10.54 -10.01 -11.02
CA THR A 53 10.57 -9.37 -9.70
C THR A 53 11.96 -8.80 -9.44
N GLY A 54 12.03 -7.71 -8.68
CA GLY A 54 13.27 -7.11 -8.19
C GLY A 54 13.45 -7.26 -6.68
N ILE A 55 14.42 -6.53 -6.13
CA ILE A 55 14.73 -6.50 -4.69
C ILE A 55 14.77 -5.05 -4.19
N CYS A 56 14.19 -4.80 -3.01
CA CYS A 56 14.29 -3.51 -2.34
C CYS A 56 15.74 -3.22 -1.92
N GLN A 57 16.25 -2.03 -2.26
CA GLN A 57 17.60 -1.61 -1.88
C GLN A 57 17.59 -0.20 -1.29
N ALA A 58 18.64 0.14 -0.52
CA ALA A 58 18.89 1.53 -0.17
C ALA A 58 19.16 2.36 -1.44
N ARG A 59 18.70 3.61 -1.44
CA ARG A 59 18.88 4.54 -2.56
C ARG A 59 20.29 5.11 -2.60
#